data_AF-A0A181ZFE1-F1
#
_entry.id   AF-A0A181ZFE1-F1
#
_cell.length_a   1.000
_cell.length_b   1.000
_cell.length_c   1.000
_cell.angle_alpha   90.00
_cell.angle_beta   90.00
_cell.angle_gamma   90.00
#
_symmetry.space_group_name_H-M   'P 1'
#
loop_
_entity.id
_entity.type
_entity.pdbx_description
1 polymer ?
#
loop_
_entity_poly.entity_id
_entity_poly.type
_entity_poly.pdbx_seq_one_letter_code
_entity_poly.pdbx_strand_id
1 'polypeptide(L)'
;MVERTDRYGRAIERADGRDFPFWDGDPLALRAWQWVVIVLACVVAINVLSWYPAHDNVQSLVPRFLFTAIPLTVFIAFTRGRWSRIFQRTTGRDFLTMVLFAIANVIVTFLVGVIVKTVFGATANTAANGIHGAAELISFYVGTAIQLFGEELFTILPFLAVMALCHRLGLTRKQAILVAWLATAVWFGAAHLPTYGWNVAQALLVIGVARLVLTLAYIRTKNIAVSTGAHILNDWVIFTFTIVTTGALL
;
A
#
# COMPACT_ATOMS: atom_id res chain seq x y z
N MET A 1 5.85 -7.21 29.68
CA MET A 1 6.83 -6.61 28.76
C MET A 1 7.00 -7.56 27.60
N VAL A 2 6.50 -7.23 26.40
CA VAL A 2 6.87 -7.99 25.20
C VAL A 2 8.35 -7.69 24.97
N GLU A 3 9.16 -8.72 25.11
CA GLU A 3 10.60 -8.59 25.03
C GLU A 3 10.97 -8.07 23.64
N ARG A 4 11.72 -6.96 23.55
CA ARG A 4 12.20 -6.33 22.30
C ARG A 4 13.08 -7.26 21.43
N THR A 5 13.23 -8.51 21.85
CA THR A 5 13.99 -9.63 21.27
C THR A 5 13.17 -10.48 20.30
N ASP A 6 11.82 -10.41 20.28
CA ASP A 6 10.98 -11.22 19.37
C ASP A 6 10.85 -10.61 17.96
N ARG A 7 11.97 -10.61 17.23
CA ARG A 7 12.05 -10.15 15.84
C ARG A 7 12.23 -11.32 14.88
N TYR A 8 11.71 -11.19 13.67
CA TYR A 8 12.11 -12.07 12.58
C TYR A 8 13.57 -11.83 12.21
N GLY A 9 14.18 -12.81 11.55
CA GLY A 9 15.58 -12.75 11.12
C GLY A 9 15.86 -11.59 10.15
N ARG A 10 17.15 -11.33 9.90
CA ARG A 10 17.65 -10.19 9.10
C ARG A 10 17.13 -10.14 7.65
N ALA A 11 16.57 -11.24 7.15
CA ALA A 11 15.92 -11.30 5.83
C ALA A 11 14.55 -10.59 5.81
N ILE A 12 13.79 -10.65 6.91
CA ILE A 12 12.45 -10.05 7.01
C ILE A 12 12.53 -8.68 7.67
N GLU A 13 13.31 -8.53 8.75
CA GLU A 13 13.42 -7.28 9.49
C GLU A 13 14.86 -6.78 9.51
N ARG A 14 15.07 -5.49 9.23
CA ARG A 14 16.40 -4.89 9.34
C ARG A 14 16.82 -4.83 10.83
N ALA A 15 18.08 -5.12 11.10
CA ALA A 15 18.68 -5.05 12.42
C ALA A 15 19.20 -3.64 12.72
N ASP A 16 18.28 -2.70 12.89
CA ASP A 16 18.56 -1.27 13.14
C ASP A 16 17.84 -0.72 14.38
N GLY A 17 17.28 -1.61 15.20
CA GLY A 17 16.59 -1.26 16.45
C GLY A 17 15.22 -0.61 16.28
N ARG A 18 14.78 -0.28 15.05
CA ARG A 18 13.48 0.35 14.80
C ARG A 18 12.35 -0.66 14.97
N ASP A 19 11.24 -0.25 15.56
CA ASP A 19 10.01 -1.05 15.63
C ASP A 19 8.83 -0.32 14.95
N PHE A 20 7.73 -1.03 14.75
CA PHE A 20 6.50 -0.42 14.27
C PHE A 20 6.00 0.61 15.29
N PRO A 21 5.47 1.75 14.87
CA PRO A 21 4.91 2.73 15.79
C PRO A 21 3.46 2.37 16.16
N PHE A 22 2.99 2.88 17.29
CA PHE A 22 1.64 2.87 17.84
C PHE A 22 1.03 1.51 18.23
N TRP A 23 1.58 0.39 17.78
CA TRP A 23 0.98 -0.93 18.00
C TRP A 23 0.99 -1.39 19.47
N ASP A 24 2.07 -1.09 20.20
CA ASP A 24 2.28 -1.42 21.62
C ASP A 24 2.15 -0.21 22.55
N GLY A 25 1.81 0.95 21.99
CA GLY A 25 1.69 2.22 22.71
C GLY A 25 2.90 3.15 22.62
N ASP A 26 4.01 2.77 21.98
CA ASP A 26 5.08 3.72 21.62
C ASP A 26 4.79 4.36 20.25
N PRO A 27 4.74 5.70 20.11
CA PRO A 27 4.95 6.72 21.14
C PRO A 27 3.68 7.20 21.83
N LEU A 28 2.53 6.68 21.40
CA LEU A 28 1.23 6.98 21.98
C LEU A 28 0.31 5.77 21.84
N ALA A 29 -0.31 5.37 22.95
CA ALA A 29 -1.39 4.39 22.92
C ALA A 29 -2.67 5.02 22.33
N LEU A 30 -3.07 4.58 21.14
CA LEU A 30 -4.36 4.91 20.54
C LEU A 30 -5.44 3.97 21.09
N ARG A 31 -6.61 4.50 21.47
CA ARG A 31 -7.77 3.71 21.94
C ARG A 31 -8.36 2.87 20.79
N ALA A 32 -9.09 1.80 21.12
CA ALA A 32 -9.69 0.89 20.11
C ALA A 32 -10.56 1.65 19.09
N TRP A 33 -11.43 2.55 19.58
CA TRP A 33 -12.32 3.32 18.71
C TRP A 33 -11.55 4.27 17.79
N GLN A 34 -10.37 4.77 18.19
CA GLN A 34 -9.53 5.62 17.32
C GLN A 34 -9.02 4.82 16.14
N TRP A 35 -8.57 3.57 16.38
CA TRP A 35 -8.19 2.66 15.29
C TRP A 35 -9.36 2.34 14.37
N VAL A 36 -10.56 2.08 14.92
CA VAL A 36 -11.77 1.86 14.11
C VAL A 36 -12.05 3.07 13.22
N VAL A 37 -12.01 4.29 13.76
CA VAL A 37 -12.25 5.52 12.96
C VAL A 37 -11.17 5.72 11.88
N ILE A 38 -9.90 5.40 12.17
CA ILE A 38 -8.83 5.44 11.16
C ILE A 38 -9.11 4.45 10.01
N VAL A 39 -9.50 3.22 10.32
CA VAL A 39 -9.83 2.21 9.31
C VAL A 39 -11.08 2.60 8.52
N LEU A 40 -12.11 3.17 9.18
CA LEU A 40 -13.29 3.71 8.50
C LEU A 40 -12.93 4.87 7.57
N ALA A 41 -11.97 5.72 7.95
CA ALA A 41 -11.48 6.78 7.06
C ALA A 41 -10.83 6.20 5.78
N CYS A 42 -10.11 5.08 5.88
CA CYS A 42 -9.61 4.34 4.72
C CYS A 42 -10.76 3.85 3.81
N VAL A 43 -11.85 3.33 4.40
CA VAL A 43 -13.06 2.91 3.64
C VAL A 43 -13.73 4.09 2.93
N VAL A 44 -13.90 5.20 3.63
CA VAL A 44 -14.48 6.42 3.03
C VAL A 44 -13.60 6.91 1.89
N ALA A 45 -12.29 6.93 2.10
CA ALA A 45 -11.33 7.38 1.11
C ALA A 45 -11.35 6.54 -0.18
N ILE A 46 -11.37 5.20 -0.08
CA ILE A 46 -11.42 4.34 -1.27
C ILE A 46 -12.76 4.52 -2.01
N ASN A 47 -13.87 4.75 -1.30
CA ASN A 47 -15.14 5.07 -1.93
C ASN A 47 -15.11 6.42 -2.66
N VAL A 48 -14.46 7.44 -2.08
CA VAL A 48 -14.23 8.70 -2.80
C VAL A 48 -13.41 8.45 -4.06
N LEU A 49 -12.36 7.63 -4.00
CA LEU A 49 -11.56 7.29 -5.18
C LEU A 49 -12.38 6.58 -6.27
N SER A 50 -13.26 5.66 -5.87
CA SER A 50 -14.03 4.83 -6.81
C SER A 50 -15.25 5.52 -7.42
N TRP A 51 -15.89 6.45 -6.70
CA TRP A 51 -17.19 7.00 -7.09
C TRP A 51 -17.16 8.49 -7.44
N TYR A 52 -16.00 9.16 -7.32
CA TYR A 52 -15.87 10.54 -7.76
C TYR A 52 -16.02 10.64 -9.29
N PRO A 53 -16.85 11.56 -9.82
CA PRO A 53 -17.15 11.65 -11.25
C PRO A 53 -16.04 12.40 -12.00
N ALA A 54 -14.85 11.80 -12.07
CA ALA A 54 -13.77 12.32 -12.91
C ALA A 54 -13.89 11.76 -14.32
N HIS A 55 -13.76 12.63 -15.33
CA HIS A 55 -13.85 12.24 -16.74
C HIS A 55 -12.48 12.09 -17.42
N ASP A 56 -11.41 12.57 -16.79
CA ASP A 56 -10.05 12.59 -17.32
C ASP A 56 -9.01 12.54 -16.17
N ASN A 57 -7.71 12.50 -16.48
CA ASN A 57 -6.68 12.41 -15.45
C ASN A 57 -6.47 13.71 -14.69
N VAL A 58 -6.78 14.87 -15.28
CA VAL A 58 -6.70 16.17 -14.61
C VAL A 58 -7.73 16.25 -13.48
N GLN A 59 -8.98 15.91 -13.78
CA GLN A 59 -10.07 15.82 -12.81
C GLN A 59 -9.81 14.73 -11.77
N SER A 60 -9.18 13.62 -12.18
CA SER A 60 -8.80 12.52 -11.29
C SER A 60 -7.76 12.91 -10.23
N LEU A 61 -7.07 14.05 -10.37
CA LEU A 61 -6.19 14.56 -9.30
C LEU A 61 -6.94 14.79 -7.98
N VAL A 62 -8.22 15.21 -8.05
CA VAL A 62 -9.04 15.47 -6.87
C VAL A 62 -9.29 14.19 -6.05
N PRO A 63 -9.89 13.11 -6.60
CA PRO A 63 -10.12 11.90 -5.82
C PRO A 63 -8.83 11.21 -5.39
N ARG A 64 -7.76 11.26 -6.21
CA ARG A 64 -6.43 10.73 -5.83
C ARG A 64 -5.83 11.46 -4.63
N PHE A 65 -5.98 12.78 -4.58
CA PHE A 65 -5.57 13.58 -3.43
C PHE A 65 -6.44 13.30 -2.20
N LEU A 66 -7.77 13.28 -2.35
CA LEU A 66 -8.69 13.03 -1.24
C LEU A 66 -8.52 11.63 -0.64
N PHE A 67 -8.28 10.63 -1.49
CA PHE A 67 -7.98 9.26 -1.07
C PHE A 67 -6.80 9.19 -0.10
N THR A 68 -5.77 9.99 -0.33
CA THR A 68 -4.60 10.09 0.53
C THR A 68 -4.85 10.98 1.74
N ALA A 69 -5.48 12.14 1.54
CA ALA A 69 -5.66 13.16 2.56
C ALA A 69 -6.64 12.75 3.67
N ILE A 70 -7.74 12.07 3.33
CA ILE A 70 -8.77 11.67 4.31
C ILE A 70 -8.19 10.77 5.43
N PRO A 71 -7.56 9.61 5.15
CA PRO A 71 -7.05 8.74 6.20
C PRO A 71 -5.86 9.39 6.93
N LEU A 72 -5.03 10.17 6.21
CA LEU A 72 -3.90 10.87 6.81
C LEU A 72 -4.35 11.93 7.83
N THR A 73 -5.33 12.75 7.49
CA THR A 73 -5.85 13.80 8.40
C THR A 73 -6.44 13.20 9.66
N VAL A 74 -7.24 12.13 9.53
CA VAL A 74 -7.81 11.42 10.69
C VAL A 74 -6.70 10.82 11.56
N PHE A 75 -5.68 10.22 10.95
CA PHE A 75 -4.53 9.69 11.67
C PHE A 75 -3.72 10.79 12.39
N ILE A 76 -3.49 11.93 11.74
CA ILE A 76 -2.82 13.10 12.34
C ILE A 76 -3.59 13.60 13.57
N ALA A 77 -4.91 13.73 13.46
CA ALA A 77 -5.76 14.22 14.55
C ALA A 77 -5.65 13.35 15.82
N PHE A 78 -5.54 12.02 15.67
CA PHE A 78 -5.44 11.12 16.83
C PHE A 78 -4.03 10.92 17.38
N THR A 79 -3.00 11.16 16.59
CA THR A 79 -1.60 10.90 16.99
C THR A 79 -0.92 12.08 17.68
N ARG A 80 -1.61 13.23 17.82
CA ARG A 80 -1.15 14.40 18.59
C ARG A 80 0.25 14.88 18.18
N GLY A 81 0.45 15.07 16.88
CA GLY A 81 1.73 15.53 16.31
C GLY A 81 2.79 14.44 16.13
N ARG A 82 2.52 13.19 16.51
CA ARG A 82 3.48 12.06 16.37
C ARG A 82 3.26 11.21 15.12
N TRP A 83 2.31 11.55 14.25
CA TRP A 83 1.97 10.81 13.03
C TRP A 83 3.19 10.43 12.18
N SER A 84 4.19 11.32 12.10
CA SER A 84 5.39 11.14 11.28
C SER A 84 6.26 9.95 11.69
N ARG A 85 5.96 9.28 12.81
CA ARG A 85 6.68 8.08 13.27
C ARG A 85 6.49 6.87 12.35
N ILE A 86 5.50 6.89 11.45
CA ILE A 86 5.40 5.92 10.34
C ILE A 86 6.48 6.14 9.27
N PHE A 87 7.12 7.32 9.26
CA PHE A 87 8.28 7.64 8.46
C PHE A 87 9.57 7.45 9.26
N GLN A 88 10.65 7.20 8.54
CA GLN A 88 12.01 7.23 9.06
C GLN A 88 12.87 8.04 8.10
N ARG A 89 14.04 8.49 8.58
CA ARG A 89 15.02 9.13 7.70
C ARG A 89 15.42 8.14 6.59
N THR A 90 15.10 8.50 5.35
CA THR A 90 15.45 7.74 4.15
C THR A 90 16.93 7.91 3.85
N THR A 91 17.62 6.80 3.61
CA THR A 91 19.05 6.73 3.28
C THR A 91 19.28 6.16 1.88
N GLY A 92 20.49 6.23 1.34
CA GLY A 92 20.79 5.59 0.03
C GLY A 92 20.51 4.07 0.02
N ARG A 93 20.72 3.39 1.15
CA ARG A 93 20.34 1.97 1.32
C ARG A 93 18.84 1.73 1.20
N ASP A 94 18.04 2.72 1.60
CA ASP A 94 16.59 2.65 1.49
C ASP A 94 16.13 2.81 0.04
N PHE A 95 16.79 3.67 -0.75
CA PHE A 95 16.53 3.74 -2.18
C PHE A 95 16.83 2.41 -2.89
N LEU A 96 17.98 1.78 -2.59
CA LEU A 96 18.26 0.43 -3.10
C LEU A 96 17.19 -0.57 -2.65
N THR A 97 16.69 -0.45 -1.41
CA THR A 97 15.60 -1.32 -0.91
C THR A 97 14.31 -1.09 -1.71
N MET A 98 13.96 0.15 -2.05
CA MET A 98 12.80 0.47 -2.89
C MET A 98 12.90 -0.23 -4.25
N VAL A 99 14.05 -0.09 -4.92
CA VAL A 99 14.31 -0.70 -6.24
C VAL A 99 14.24 -2.23 -6.17
N LEU A 100 14.88 -2.85 -5.18
CA LEU A 100 14.88 -4.31 -5.02
C LEU A 100 13.47 -4.86 -4.79
N PHE A 101 12.66 -4.20 -3.95
CA PHE A 101 11.27 -4.63 -3.73
C PHE A 101 10.38 -4.38 -4.95
N ALA A 102 10.59 -3.30 -5.70
CA ALA A 102 9.89 -3.06 -6.95
C ALA A 102 10.18 -4.17 -7.97
N ILE A 103 11.46 -4.51 -8.18
CA ILE A 103 11.86 -5.60 -9.08
C ILE A 103 11.29 -6.94 -8.62
N ALA A 104 11.42 -7.26 -7.32
CA ALA A 104 10.87 -8.49 -6.77
C ALA A 104 9.35 -8.57 -6.97
N ASN A 105 8.64 -7.45 -6.78
CA ASN A 105 7.20 -7.39 -6.96
C ASN A 105 6.80 -7.58 -8.42
N VAL A 106 7.48 -6.93 -9.38
CA VAL A 106 7.24 -7.15 -10.82
C VAL A 106 7.44 -8.62 -11.17
N ILE A 107 8.52 -9.26 -10.73
CA ILE A 107 8.79 -10.67 -11.01
C ILE A 107 7.68 -11.57 -10.42
N VAL A 108 7.37 -11.41 -9.14
CA VAL A 108 6.37 -12.24 -8.45
C VAL A 108 4.98 -12.05 -9.07
N THR A 109 4.56 -10.81 -9.31
CA THR A 109 3.25 -10.52 -9.89
C THR A 109 3.13 -10.97 -11.33
N PHE A 110 4.21 -10.90 -12.13
CA PHE A 110 4.23 -11.47 -13.47
C PHE A 110 4.05 -12.99 -13.44
N LEU A 111 4.82 -13.70 -12.62
CA LEU A 111 4.74 -15.16 -12.52
C LEU A 111 3.35 -15.62 -12.04
N VAL A 112 2.82 -14.99 -10.99
CA VAL A 112 1.47 -15.29 -10.49
C VAL A 112 0.42 -14.88 -11.52
N GLY A 113 0.60 -13.75 -12.20
CA GLY A 113 -0.28 -13.27 -13.26
C GLY A 113 -0.39 -14.24 -14.44
N VAL A 114 0.72 -14.88 -14.84
CA VAL A 114 0.71 -15.95 -15.86
C VAL A 114 -0.15 -17.12 -15.40
N ILE A 115 0.07 -17.61 -14.17
CA ILE A 115 -0.70 -18.73 -13.61
C ILE A 115 -2.18 -18.40 -13.50
N VAL A 116 -2.51 -17.21 -13.00
CA VAL A 116 -3.91 -16.79 -12.84
C VAL A 116 -4.58 -16.64 -14.21
N LYS A 117 -3.90 -16.01 -15.18
CA LYS A 117 -4.44 -15.85 -16.53
C LYS A 117 -4.71 -17.20 -17.20
N THR A 118 -3.84 -18.19 -17.04
CA THR A 118 -4.01 -19.51 -17.66
C THR A 118 -5.10 -20.35 -16.98
N VAL A 119 -5.25 -20.26 -15.66
CA VAL A 119 -6.17 -21.11 -14.89
C VAL A 119 -7.54 -20.47 -14.70
N PHE A 120 -7.60 -19.17 -14.44
CA PHE A 120 -8.82 -18.44 -14.05
C PHE A 120 -9.23 -17.33 -15.03
N GLY A 121 -8.43 -17.09 -16.07
CA GLY A 121 -8.58 -15.90 -16.92
C GLY A 121 -8.11 -14.62 -16.22
N ALA A 122 -8.07 -13.52 -16.96
CA ALA A 122 -7.68 -12.21 -16.44
C ALA A 122 -8.43 -11.09 -17.16
N THR A 123 -8.86 -10.10 -16.39
CA THR A 123 -9.41 -8.84 -16.88
C THR A 123 -8.28 -7.83 -17.02
N ALA A 124 -8.23 -7.10 -18.14
CA ALA A 124 -7.23 -6.07 -18.35
C ALA A 124 -7.44 -4.89 -17.40
N ASN A 125 -6.35 -4.36 -16.84
CA ASN A 125 -6.41 -3.11 -16.10
C ASN A 125 -6.44 -1.93 -17.09
N THR A 126 -7.44 -1.06 -16.98
CA THR A 126 -7.67 0.07 -17.88
C THR A 126 -7.08 1.38 -17.38
N ALA A 127 -6.27 1.37 -16.30
CA ALA A 127 -5.75 2.58 -15.66
C ALA A 127 -4.94 3.49 -16.60
N ALA A 128 -4.23 2.90 -17.57
CA ALA A 128 -3.44 3.65 -18.56
C ALA A 128 -4.22 3.95 -19.86
N ASN A 129 -5.50 3.56 -19.96
CA ASN A 129 -6.30 3.80 -21.15
C ASN A 129 -6.67 5.30 -21.25
N GLY A 130 -6.75 5.82 -22.47
CA GLY A 130 -7.24 7.18 -22.72
C GLY A 130 -6.28 8.30 -22.34
N ILE A 131 -5.01 7.98 -22.03
CA ILE A 131 -3.97 9.00 -21.81
C ILE A 131 -3.57 9.58 -23.17
N HIS A 132 -3.93 10.85 -23.40
CA HIS A 132 -3.62 11.56 -24.64
C HIS A 132 -3.03 12.94 -24.37
N GLY A 133 -1.87 13.21 -24.97
CA GLY A 133 -1.17 14.48 -24.82
C GLY A 133 -0.50 14.69 -23.47
N ALA A 134 0.24 15.80 -23.35
CA ALA A 134 1.11 16.04 -22.21
C ALA A 134 0.34 16.26 -20.89
N ALA A 135 -0.81 16.94 -20.94
CA ALA A 135 -1.58 17.26 -19.74
C ALA A 135 -2.13 16.00 -19.04
N GLU A 136 -2.69 15.06 -19.80
CA GLU A 136 -3.16 13.77 -19.28
C GLU A 136 -2.01 12.94 -18.73
N LEU A 137 -0.89 12.86 -19.46
CA LEU A 137 0.29 12.09 -19.05
C LEU A 137 0.88 12.61 -17.73
N ILE A 138 1.07 13.93 -17.62
CA ILE A 138 1.60 14.56 -16.40
C ILE A 138 0.63 14.35 -15.24
N SER A 139 -0.67 14.56 -15.46
CA SER A 139 -1.69 14.39 -14.42
C SER A 139 -1.84 12.92 -13.99
N PHE A 140 -1.65 11.98 -14.90
CA PHE A 140 -1.61 10.55 -14.59
C PHE A 140 -0.44 10.22 -13.66
N TYR A 141 0.79 10.60 -14.00
CA TYR A 141 1.95 10.29 -13.14
C TYR A 141 1.92 11.04 -11.81
N VAL A 142 1.65 12.35 -11.81
CA VAL A 142 1.53 13.13 -10.57
C VAL A 142 0.41 12.57 -9.69
N GLY A 143 -0.75 12.32 -10.29
CA GLY A 143 -1.90 11.77 -9.58
C GLY A 143 -1.60 10.39 -8.99
N THR A 144 -1.04 9.47 -9.78
CA THR A 144 -0.72 8.12 -9.31
C THR A 144 0.36 8.11 -8.24
N ALA A 145 1.37 8.98 -8.27
CA ALA A 145 2.29 9.12 -7.14
C ALA A 145 1.58 9.48 -5.83
N ILE A 146 0.62 10.42 -5.88
CA ILE A 146 -0.20 10.80 -4.72
C ILE A 146 -1.08 9.63 -4.28
N GLN A 147 -1.76 8.98 -5.23
CA GLN A 147 -2.66 7.86 -4.98
C GLN A 147 -1.91 6.68 -4.35
N LEU A 148 -0.73 6.31 -4.87
CA LEU A 148 0.05 5.17 -4.39
C LEU A 148 0.56 5.37 -2.96
N PHE A 149 0.84 6.62 -2.55
CA PHE A 149 1.05 6.92 -1.12
C PHE A 149 -0.25 6.73 -0.31
N GLY A 150 -1.40 7.11 -0.86
CA GLY A 150 -2.71 6.80 -0.29
C GLY A 150 -2.96 5.31 -0.14
N GLU A 151 -2.52 4.49 -1.10
CA GLU A 151 -2.64 3.03 -1.05
C GLU A 151 -1.76 2.42 0.04
N GLU A 152 -0.56 2.98 0.25
CA GLU A 152 0.28 2.65 1.39
C GLU A 152 -0.40 3.03 2.71
N LEU A 153 -1.05 4.19 2.83
CA LEU A 153 -1.82 4.53 4.03
C LEU A 153 -3.02 3.58 4.22
N PHE A 154 -3.73 3.26 3.15
CA PHE A 154 -4.87 2.32 3.12
C PHE A 154 -4.47 0.89 3.52
N THR A 155 -3.18 0.56 3.46
CA THR A 155 -2.62 -0.72 3.91
C THR A 155 -2.01 -0.61 5.31
N ILE A 156 -1.08 0.33 5.50
CA ILE A 156 -0.23 0.42 6.69
C ILE A 156 -1.03 0.87 7.91
N LEU A 157 -2.04 1.74 7.76
CA LEU A 157 -2.87 2.13 8.91
C LEU A 157 -3.73 0.96 9.42
N PRO A 158 -4.45 0.20 8.57
CA PRO A 158 -5.06 -1.06 9.01
C PRO A 158 -4.05 -2.10 9.53
N PHE A 159 -2.85 -2.19 8.96
CA PHE A 159 -1.81 -3.09 9.44
C PHE A 159 -1.45 -2.79 10.90
N LEU A 160 -1.22 -1.51 11.23
CA LEU A 160 -0.94 -1.08 12.60
C LEU A 160 -2.14 -1.27 13.53
N ALA A 161 -3.36 -1.08 13.03
CA ALA A 161 -4.58 -1.33 13.80
C ALA A 161 -4.73 -2.82 14.17
N VAL A 162 -4.49 -3.73 13.21
CA VAL A 162 -4.52 -5.17 13.44
C VAL A 162 -3.41 -5.59 14.39
N MET A 163 -2.19 -5.07 14.23
CA MET A 163 -1.11 -5.30 15.18
C MET A 163 -1.47 -4.87 16.60
N ALA A 164 -2.06 -3.68 16.77
CA ALA A 164 -2.51 -3.17 18.07
C ALA A 164 -3.61 -4.04 18.68
N LEU A 165 -4.52 -4.57 17.86
CA LEU A 165 -5.55 -5.51 18.29
C LEU A 165 -4.92 -6.84 18.75
N CYS A 166 -4.06 -7.44 17.93
CA CYS A 166 -3.35 -8.68 18.26
C CYS A 166 -2.57 -8.54 19.57
N HIS A 167 -1.88 -7.42 19.78
CA HIS A 167 -1.16 -7.14 21.02
C HIS A 167 -2.08 -7.13 22.25
N ARG A 168 -3.26 -6.51 22.14
CA ARG A 168 -4.26 -6.50 23.24
C ARG A 168 -4.86 -7.87 23.52
N LEU A 169 -4.92 -8.72 22.49
CA LEU A 169 -5.35 -10.11 22.60
C LEU A 169 -4.23 -11.03 23.12
N GLY A 170 -3.05 -10.49 23.45
CA GLY A 170 -1.94 -11.24 24.02
C GLY A 170 -1.10 -12.04 23.00
N LEU A 171 -1.29 -11.80 21.70
CA LEU A 171 -0.45 -12.44 20.67
C LEU A 171 0.99 -11.89 20.73
N THR A 172 1.94 -12.74 20.33
CA THR A 172 3.34 -12.32 20.20
C THR A 172 3.50 -11.30 19.07
N ARG A 173 4.61 -10.55 19.09
CA ARG A 173 4.91 -9.56 18.05
C ARG A 173 4.97 -10.21 16.67
N LYS A 174 5.62 -11.38 16.55
CA LYS A 174 5.65 -12.14 15.28
C LYS A 174 4.26 -12.55 14.79
N GLN A 175 3.43 -13.08 15.68
CA GLN A 175 2.05 -13.45 15.34
C GLN A 175 1.25 -12.23 14.88
N ALA A 176 1.37 -11.10 15.57
CA ALA A 176 0.71 -9.85 15.20
C ALA A 176 1.13 -9.36 13.80
N ILE A 177 2.44 -9.42 13.48
CA ILE A 177 2.95 -9.08 12.15
C ILE A 177 2.35 -9.99 11.08
N LEU A 178 2.38 -11.31 11.31
CA LEU A 178 1.88 -12.29 10.33
C LEU A 178 0.38 -12.10 10.07
N VAL A 179 -0.42 -11.96 11.13
CA VAL A 179 -1.87 -11.75 11.00
C VAL A 179 -2.16 -10.44 10.28
N ALA A 180 -1.50 -9.33 10.67
CA ALA A 180 -1.68 -8.04 10.02
C ALA A 180 -1.27 -8.09 8.55
N TRP A 181 -0.12 -8.69 8.23
CA TRP A 181 0.41 -8.79 6.87
C TRP A 181 -0.55 -9.52 5.94
N LEU A 182 -1.05 -10.68 6.36
CA LEU A 182 -2.02 -11.47 5.59
C LEU A 182 -3.38 -10.78 5.49
N ALA A 183 -3.91 -10.27 6.60
CA ALA A 183 -5.21 -9.62 6.63
C ALA A 183 -5.24 -8.38 5.74
N THR A 184 -4.19 -7.55 5.76
CA THR A 184 -4.13 -6.34 4.92
C THR A 184 -3.89 -6.64 3.45
N ALA A 185 -3.26 -7.77 3.11
CA ALA A 185 -3.15 -8.22 1.72
C ALA A 185 -4.51 -8.64 1.15
N VAL A 186 -5.32 -9.38 1.92
CA VAL A 186 -6.70 -9.73 1.53
C VAL A 186 -7.57 -8.48 1.41
N TRP A 187 -7.51 -7.59 2.40
CA TRP A 187 -8.19 -6.28 2.38
C TRP A 187 -7.87 -5.47 1.12
N PHE A 188 -6.58 -5.36 0.79
CA PHE A 188 -6.13 -4.61 -0.37
C PHE A 188 -6.55 -5.26 -1.69
N GLY A 189 -6.40 -6.58 -1.81
CA GLY A 189 -6.87 -7.33 -2.97
C GLY A 189 -8.39 -7.21 -3.15
N ALA A 190 -9.17 -7.31 -2.08
CA ALA A 190 -10.62 -7.16 -2.12
C ALA A 190 -11.05 -5.75 -2.61
N ALA A 191 -10.34 -4.70 -2.21
CA ALA A 191 -10.59 -3.34 -2.70
C ALA A 191 -10.41 -3.20 -4.23
N HIS A 192 -9.67 -4.12 -4.87
CA HIS A 192 -9.43 -4.15 -6.31
C HIS A 192 -10.43 -5.00 -7.10
N LEU A 193 -11.38 -5.68 -6.45
CA LEU A 193 -12.38 -6.50 -7.14
C LEU A 193 -13.11 -5.75 -8.27
N PRO A 194 -13.59 -4.51 -8.09
CA PRO A 194 -14.27 -3.79 -9.17
C PRO A 194 -13.39 -3.57 -10.40
N THR A 195 -12.10 -3.26 -10.20
CA THR A 195 -11.11 -3.05 -11.26
C THR A 195 -10.92 -4.28 -12.15
N TYR A 196 -11.03 -5.47 -11.56
CA TYR A 196 -10.80 -6.74 -12.25
C TYR A 196 -12.10 -7.47 -12.63
N GLY A 197 -13.22 -6.76 -12.71
CA GLY A 197 -14.51 -7.33 -13.08
C GLY A 197 -14.96 -8.43 -12.11
N TRP A 198 -14.65 -8.26 -10.82
CA TRP A 198 -14.91 -9.22 -9.75
C TRP A 198 -14.22 -10.59 -9.90
N ASN A 199 -13.15 -10.67 -10.69
CA ASN A 199 -12.28 -11.85 -10.70
C ASN A 199 -11.52 -11.97 -9.37
N VAL A 200 -12.08 -12.78 -8.46
CA VAL A 200 -11.55 -12.99 -7.10
C VAL A 200 -10.14 -13.58 -7.14
N ALA A 201 -9.84 -14.49 -8.07
CA ALA A 201 -8.51 -15.07 -8.21
C ALA A 201 -7.49 -14.01 -8.60
N GLN A 202 -7.79 -13.16 -9.58
CA GLN A 202 -6.91 -12.06 -9.97
C GLN A 202 -6.73 -11.04 -8.85
N ALA A 203 -7.81 -10.63 -8.20
CA ALA A 203 -7.77 -9.65 -7.12
C ALA A 203 -7.00 -10.16 -5.88
N LEU A 204 -7.20 -11.40 -5.44
CA LEU A 204 -6.52 -11.92 -4.25
C LEU A 204 -5.13 -12.50 -4.54
N LEU A 205 -4.97 -13.23 -5.65
CA LEU A 205 -3.70 -13.89 -5.95
C LEU A 205 -2.71 -12.97 -6.66
N VAL A 206 -3.13 -12.16 -7.62
CA VAL A 206 -2.18 -11.22 -8.26
C VAL A 206 -1.97 -10.01 -7.36
N ILE A 207 -3.06 -9.30 -7.00
CA ILE A 207 -2.96 -8.03 -6.27
C ILE A 207 -2.67 -8.24 -4.78
N GLY A 208 -3.30 -9.24 -4.15
CA GLY A 208 -2.99 -9.57 -2.76
C GLY A 208 -1.53 -10.04 -2.58
N VAL A 209 -0.99 -10.87 -3.49
CA VAL A 209 0.44 -11.26 -3.42
C VAL A 209 1.36 -10.07 -3.72
N ALA A 210 1.02 -9.20 -4.66
CA ALA A 210 1.74 -7.95 -4.87
C ALA A 210 1.85 -7.14 -3.56
N ARG A 211 0.73 -7.02 -2.87
CA ARG A 211 0.64 -6.31 -1.59
C ARG A 211 1.48 -6.98 -0.51
N LEU A 212 1.59 -8.31 -0.48
CA LEU A 212 2.47 -8.99 0.47
C LEU A 212 3.93 -8.54 0.27
N VAL A 213 4.42 -8.52 -0.97
CA VAL A 213 5.80 -8.12 -1.28
C VAL A 213 6.04 -6.65 -0.96
N LEU A 214 5.13 -5.75 -1.34
CA LEU A 214 5.26 -4.31 -1.06
C LEU A 214 5.19 -4.01 0.45
N THR A 215 4.27 -4.64 1.18
CA THR A 215 4.17 -4.47 2.64
C THR A 215 5.41 -5.02 3.35
N LEU A 216 6.07 -6.03 2.78
CA LEU A 216 7.33 -6.54 3.31
C LEU A 216 8.46 -5.48 3.25
N ALA A 217 8.43 -4.55 2.29
CA ALA A 217 9.34 -3.40 2.28
C ALA A 217 9.15 -2.50 3.52
N TYR A 218 7.89 -2.28 3.93
CA TYR A 218 7.56 -1.59 5.17
C TYR A 218 7.95 -2.41 6.40
N ILE A 219 7.60 -3.70 6.46
CA ILE A 219 7.98 -4.58 7.58
C ILE A 219 9.49 -4.61 7.75
N ARG A 220 10.26 -4.62 6.67
CA ARG A 220 11.72 -4.65 6.72
C ARG A 220 12.32 -3.37 7.28
N THR A 221 11.78 -2.21 6.94
CA THR A 221 12.41 -0.91 7.18
C THR A 221 11.74 -0.04 8.23
N LYS A 222 10.49 -0.38 8.59
CA LYS A 222 9.57 0.42 9.43
C LYS A 222 9.36 1.84 8.90
N ASN A 223 9.50 2.03 7.59
CA ASN A 223 9.45 3.33 6.95
C ASN A 223 8.48 3.29 5.77
N ILE A 224 7.33 3.95 5.91
CA ILE A 224 6.30 3.99 4.85
C ILE A 224 6.84 4.63 3.57
N ALA A 225 7.83 5.53 3.65
CA ALA A 225 8.45 6.09 2.45
C ALA A 225 9.11 5.02 1.58
N VAL A 226 9.66 3.95 2.18
CA VAL A 226 10.32 2.86 1.44
C VAL A 226 9.31 2.00 0.72
N SER A 227 8.20 1.62 1.37
CA SER A 227 7.15 0.88 0.66
C SER A 227 6.47 1.74 -0.40
N THR A 228 6.23 3.03 -0.12
CA THR A 228 5.71 4.01 -1.11
C THR A 228 6.63 4.11 -2.31
N GLY A 229 7.94 4.27 -2.10
CA GLY A 229 8.91 4.35 -3.20
C GLY A 229 8.97 3.05 -4.01
N ALA A 230 8.95 1.89 -3.34
CA ALA A 230 8.89 0.59 -4.03
C ALA A 230 7.61 0.46 -4.86
N HIS A 231 6.48 0.90 -4.32
CA HIS A 231 5.17 0.84 -4.96
C HIS A 231 5.09 1.75 -6.18
N ILE A 232 5.55 3.00 -6.07
CA ILE A 232 5.66 3.94 -7.19
C ILE A 232 6.54 3.37 -8.30
N LEU A 233 7.73 2.86 -7.95
CA LEU A 233 8.64 2.28 -8.95
C LEU A 233 8.03 1.06 -9.64
N ASN A 234 7.36 0.18 -8.88
CA ASN A 234 6.67 -0.99 -9.42
C ASN A 234 5.61 -0.58 -10.45
N ASP A 235 4.69 0.28 -10.05
CA ASP A 235 3.52 0.63 -10.85
C ASP A 235 3.91 1.49 -12.05
N TRP A 236 4.82 2.46 -11.87
CA TRP A 236 5.27 3.29 -12.97
C TRP A 236 6.03 2.50 -14.03
N VAL A 237 6.79 1.46 -13.67
CA VAL A 237 7.40 0.56 -14.66
C VAL A 237 6.33 -0.13 -15.50
N ILE A 238 5.28 -0.65 -14.87
CA ILE A 238 4.18 -1.35 -15.55
C ILE A 238 3.36 -0.38 -16.40
N PHE A 239 2.97 0.78 -15.85
CA PHE A 239 2.21 1.80 -16.57
C PHE A 239 2.99 2.34 -17.77
N THR A 240 4.28 2.66 -17.60
CA THR A 240 5.13 3.14 -18.70
C THR A 240 5.20 2.09 -19.80
N PHE A 241 5.41 0.82 -19.44
CA PHE A 241 5.42 -0.27 -20.40
C PHE A 241 4.10 -0.37 -21.17
N THR A 242 2.96 -0.31 -20.49
CA THR A 242 1.63 -0.31 -21.14
C THR A 242 1.47 0.89 -22.07
N ILE A 243 1.72 2.12 -21.60
CA ILE A 243 1.57 3.36 -22.39
C ILE A 243 2.40 3.31 -23.68
N VAL A 244 3.65 2.86 -23.60
CA VAL A 244 4.55 2.76 -24.75
C VAL A 244 4.08 1.68 -25.72
N THR A 245 3.66 0.50 -25.22
CA THR A 245 3.28 -0.64 -26.08
C THR A 245 1.89 -0.48 -26.72
N THR A 246 0.99 0.27 -26.12
CA THR A 246 -0.32 0.59 -26.70
C THR A 246 -0.29 1.81 -27.63
N GLY A 247 0.89 2.41 -27.85
CA GLY A 247 1.06 3.56 -28.75
C GLY A 247 0.45 4.87 -28.24
N ALA A 248 0.19 5.02 -26.94
CA ALA A 248 -0.42 6.24 -26.38
C ALA A 248 0.49 7.49 -26.45
N LEU A 249 1.74 7.32 -26.89
CA LEU A 249 2.71 8.39 -27.15
C LEU A 249 2.93 8.67 -28.65
N LEU A 250 2.21 7.96 -29.53
CA LEU A 250 2.21 8.13 -31.00
C LEU A 250 0.84 8.67 -31.46
#